data_AF-A0A4P8HZM4-F1
#
_entry.id   AF-A0A4P8HZM4-F1
#
_cell.length_a   1.000
_cell.length_b   1.000
_cell.length_c   1.000
_cell.angle_alpha   90.00
_cell.angle_beta   90.00
_cell.angle_gamma   90.00
#
_symmetry.space_group_name_H-M   'P 1'
#
loop_
_entity.id
_entity.type
_entity.pdbx_description
1 polymer ?
#
loop_
_entity_poly.entity_id
_entity_poly.type
_entity_poly.pdbx_seq_one_letter_code
_entity_poly.pdbx_strand_id
1 'polypeptide(L)'
;MRLFLLALTFCAATAAQAADTFAFPLQPGPHAVGLQVKQQYDRSRVYKTRVSLVTGKPASGERARPMQMLVWYPAARGGKPVTFRDYYATGATEADLTLDAAEVGRITDAQLAEQISGWPAGAEAVARPMWAVRDAPAKPGKFPVVIYAPSFSAGAAENADLCEYLASHGYIVLASVSQGAHQRSMTLDVEGVETQAADIAWLISQAGTMANADTDRLAVAGFSWGGLANVVAAARDDRIKALVSLDGSVRYFPDMVDGGKAAIPYVTPARVAVPMLYVAQRPATIEELNRNEKSTGFSLLNRMTYADVYVVTMHPMQHRHFSAQGLHLARDGEFDGDYTRDDVTAAYGWMARYVHRFLDGYLKDDAAARTFMANKPVANGVPRHMVSLDARPGSGVPPTLENFAAQLAARGFDNAAAIHDELKAQGATFKLEPHDINSWGYELLRGGMARESVAIFRFGTQLHPKDANLYDSLGEAQAKAGQREAAIDNYRRSLALNPKNANAVERLKALGAPAAP
;
A
#
# COMPACT_ATOMS: atom_id res chain seq x y z
N MET A 1 -57.65 19.31 56.68
CA MET A 1 -56.31 18.73 56.95
C MET A 1 -56.29 17.30 56.41
N ARG A 2 -55.92 17.10 55.14
CA ARG A 2 -55.62 15.77 54.55
C ARG A 2 -54.52 15.96 53.52
N LEU A 3 -53.44 15.21 53.72
CA LEU A 3 -52.13 15.36 53.10
C LEU A 3 -52.14 15.08 51.60
N PHE A 4 -51.39 15.89 50.86
CA PHE A 4 -50.91 15.60 49.51
C PHE A 4 -49.83 14.50 49.58
N LEU A 5 -50.03 13.39 48.86
CA LEU A 5 -48.94 12.45 48.54
C LEU A 5 -48.35 12.85 47.19
N LEU A 6 -47.15 13.41 47.21
CA LEU A 6 -46.28 13.58 46.04
C LEU A 6 -45.60 12.23 45.79
N ALA A 7 -45.92 11.56 44.67
CA ALA A 7 -45.17 10.39 44.22
C ALA A 7 -43.97 10.88 43.38
N LEU A 8 -42.78 10.86 43.99
CA LEU A 8 -41.50 10.97 43.29
C LEU A 8 -41.25 9.67 42.51
N THR A 9 -41.43 9.68 41.20
CA THR A 9 -40.88 8.65 40.31
C THR A 9 -39.39 8.90 40.15
N PHE A 10 -38.58 8.16 40.90
CA PHE A 10 -37.13 8.09 40.73
C PHE A 10 -36.82 7.44 39.37
N CYS A 11 -36.00 8.13 38.56
CA CYS A 11 -35.36 7.57 37.38
C CYS A 11 -34.53 6.35 37.79
N ALA A 12 -34.92 5.16 37.32
CA ALA A 12 -34.01 4.03 37.25
C ALA A 12 -33.01 4.33 36.11
N ALA A 13 -31.83 4.80 36.48
CA ALA A 13 -30.67 4.68 35.60
C ALA A 13 -30.47 3.19 35.34
N THR A 14 -30.76 2.74 34.12
CA THR A 14 -30.30 1.44 33.64
C THR A 14 -28.78 1.45 33.73
N ALA A 15 -28.22 0.66 34.64
CA ALA A 15 -26.81 0.33 34.60
C ALA A 15 -26.54 -0.26 33.21
N ALA A 16 -25.76 0.44 32.40
CA ALA A 16 -25.26 -0.10 31.15
C ALA A 16 -24.42 -1.32 31.52
N GLN A 17 -24.89 -2.51 31.18
CA GLN A 17 -24.09 -3.73 31.27
C GLN A 17 -22.86 -3.53 30.39
N ALA A 18 -21.66 -3.71 30.94
CA ALA A 18 -20.43 -3.67 30.15
C ALA A 18 -20.57 -4.68 28.99
N ALA A 19 -20.15 -4.30 27.79
CA ALA A 19 -20.26 -5.18 26.64
C ALA A 19 -19.23 -6.32 26.79
N ASP A 20 -19.69 -7.58 26.91
CA ASP A 20 -18.81 -8.75 27.03
C ASP A 20 -18.11 -9.13 25.70
N THR A 21 -18.42 -8.42 24.60
CA THR A 21 -17.94 -8.71 23.24
C THR A 21 -17.78 -7.43 22.42
N PHE A 22 -16.88 -7.44 21.44
CA PHE A 22 -16.67 -6.31 20.52
C PHE A 22 -17.83 -6.15 19.53
N ALA A 23 -18.43 -4.96 19.48
CA ALA A 23 -19.37 -4.57 18.43
C ALA A 23 -18.81 -3.37 17.67
N PHE A 24 -18.79 -3.45 16.34
CA PHE A 24 -18.29 -2.35 15.52
C PHE A 24 -19.14 -1.08 15.74
N PRO A 25 -18.56 0.04 16.22
CA PRO A 25 -19.34 1.14 16.79
C PRO A 25 -19.88 2.14 15.76
N LEU A 26 -19.52 1.98 14.49
CA LEU A 26 -19.96 2.88 13.42
C LEU A 26 -21.22 2.36 12.74
N GLN A 27 -21.98 3.29 12.16
CA GLN A 27 -23.11 2.95 11.31
C GLN A 27 -22.63 2.68 9.87
N PRO A 28 -23.29 1.76 9.15
CA PRO A 28 -22.99 1.54 7.74
C PRO A 28 -23.36 2.78 6.91
N GLY A 29 -22.68 2.94 5.77
CA GLY A 29 -22.99 3.95 4.78
C GLY A 29 -24.29 3.64 4.00
N PRO A 30 -24.60 4.42 2.96
CA PRO A 30 -25.88 4.31 2.24
C PRO A 30 -26.01 3.03 1.40
N HIS A 31 -24.92 2.31 1.13
CA HIS A 31 -24.91 1.08 0.34
C HIS A 31 -25.03 -0.15 1.23
N ALA A 32 -25.86 -1.12 0.81
CA ALA A 32 -25.73 -2.48 1.33
C ALA A 32 -24.40 -3.08 0.86
N VAL A 33 -23.90 -4.09 1.57
CA VAL A 33 -22.60 -4.70 1.31
C VAL A 33 -22.79 -6.11 0.74
N GLY A 34 -22.15 -6.39 -0.38
CA GLY A 34 -21.99 -7.74 -0.91
C GLY A 34 -20.62 -8.29 -0.56
N LEU A 35 -20.52 -9.62 -0.42
CA LEU A 35 -19.26 -10.35 -0.24
C LEU A 35 -19.14 -11.45 -1.28
N GLN A 36 -18.02 -11.46 -2.01
CA GLN A 36 -17.59 -12.61 -2.81
C GLN A 36 -16.32 -13.22 -2.21
N VAL A 37 -16.25 -14.55 -2.18
CA VAL A 37 -15.03 -15.29 -1.85
C VAL A 37 -14.64 -16.09 -3.09
N LYS A 38 -13.53 -15.73 -3.73
CA LYS A 38 -13.07 -16.34 -4.97
C LYS A 38 -11.78 -17.11 -4.74
N GLN A 39 -11.78 -18.36 -5.16
CA GLN A 39 -10.61 -19.23 -5.10
C GLN A 39 -9.94 -19.28 -6.47
N GLN A 40 -8.70 -18.81 -6.54
CA GLN A 40 -7.95 -18.72 -7.79
C GLN A 40 -6.49 -19.13 -7.58
N TYR A 41 -5.80 -19.38 -8.69
CA TYR A 41 -4.36 -19.62 -8.70
C TYR A 41 -3.66 -18.56 -9.53
N ASP A 42 -2.65 -17.92 -8.95
CA ASP A 42 -1.70 -17.15 -9.72
C ASP A 42 -0.65 -18.08 -10.33
N ARG A 43 -0.89 -18.45 -11.59
CA ARG A 43 -0.04 -19.37 -12.35
C ARG A 43 1.25 -18.74 -12.85
N SER A 44 1.47 -17.44 -12.64
CA SER A 44 2.76 -16.80 -12.92
C SER A 44 3.80 -17.07 -11.83
N ARG A 45 3.38 -17.51 -10.63
CA ARG A 45 4.24 -17.72 -9.47
C ARG A 45 4.15 -19.16 -8.97
N VAL A 46 5.31 -19.74 -8.69
CA VAL A 46 5.42 -21.06 -8.06
C VAL A 46 5.33 -20.89 -6.55
N TYR A 47 4.46 -21.67 -5.91
CA TYR A 47 4.31 -21.69 -4.45
C TYR A 47 4.75 -23.03 -3.86
N LYS A 48 4.28 -24.15 -4.42
CA LYS A 48 4.83 -25.46 -4.03
C LYS A 48 6.12 -25.72 -4.82
N THR A 49 7.24 -25.73 -4.12
CA THR A 49 8.53 -26.17 -4.68
C THR A 49 8.45 -27.65 -5.10
N ARG A 50 9.50 -28.18 -5.74
CA ARG A 50 9.49 -29.61 -6.20
C ARG A 50 9.45 -30.59 -5.03
N VAL A 51 9.85 -30.17 -3.84
CA VAL A 51 9.90 -30.96 -2.61
C VAL A 51 9.23 -30.17 -1.51
N SER A 52 8.22 -30.73 -0.86
CA SER A 52 7.54 -30.09 0.26
C SER A 52 8.55 -29.65 1.32
N LEU A 53 8.58 -28.36 1.63
CA LEU A 53 9.44 -27.80 2.68
C LEU A 53 9.04 -28.29 4.09
N VAL A 54 7.82 -28.84 4.22
CA VAL A 54 7.30 -29.39 5.49
C VAL A 54 7.64 -30.87 5.64
N THR A 55 7.45 -31.67 4.59
CA THR A 55 7.54 -33.15 4.68
C THR A 55 8.77 -33.75 4.02
N GLY A 56 9.54 -32.98 3.23
CA GLY A 56 10.69 -33.46 2.46
C GLY A 56 10.32 -34.39 1.30
N LYS A 57 9.03 -34.61 1.03
CA LYS A 57 8.56 -35.49 -0.06
C LYS A 57 8.36 -34.70 -1.37
N PRO A 58 8.46 -35.34 -2.55
CA PRO A 58 8.10 -34.69 -3.81
C PRO A 58 6.71 -34.08 -3.76
N ALA A 59 6.57 -32.84 -4.22
CA ALA A 59 5.27 -32.17 -4.30
C ALA A 59 4.44 -32.76 -5.44
N SER A 60 3.16 -32.98 -5.20
CA SER A 60 2.16 -33.41 -6.19
C SER A 60 1.02 -32.39 -6.30
N GLY A 61 0.27 -32.46 -7.40
CA GLY A 61 -0.89 -31.58 -7.66
C GLY A 61 -0.53 -30.17 -8.12
N GLU A 62 -1.45 -29.23 -7.94
CA GLU A 62 -1.28 -27.82 -8.30
C GLU A 62 -0.18 -27.17 -7.45
N ARG A 63 0.74 -26.48 -8.14
CA ARG A 63 1.94 -25.87 -7.57
C ARG A 63 1.94 -24.35 -7.69
N ALA A 64 1.02 -23.77 -8.46
CA ALA A 64 0.81 -22.34 -8.55
C ALA A 64 0.41 -21.75 -7.19
N ARG A 65 0.63 -20.45 -7.02
CA ARG A 65 0.28 -19.74 -5.78
C ARG A 65 -1.23 -19.71 -5.57
N PRO A 66 -1.76 -20.26 -4.46
CA PRO A 66 -3.17 -20.16 -4.15
C PRO A 66 -3.50 -18.73 -3.75
N MET A 67 -4.55 -18.17 -4.33
CA MET A 67 -5.04 -16.82 -4.08
C MET A 67 -6.52 -16.89 -3.69
N GLN A 68 -6.79 -16.92 -2.38
CA GLN A 68 -8.13 -16.69 -1.86
C GLN A 68 -8.39 -15.18 -1.83
N MET A 69 -9.31 -14.72 -2.67
CA MET A 69 -9.67 -13.31 -2.77
C MET A 69 -11.04 -13.06 -2.15
N LEU A 70 -11.08 -12.23 -1.10
CA LEU A 70 -12.30 -11.68 -0.56
C LEU A 70 -12.57 -10.34 -1.22
N VAL A 71 -13.81 -10.11 -1.66
CA VAL A 71 -14.25 -8.87 -2.30
C VAL A 71 -15.49 -8.35 -1.58
N TRP A 72 -15.35 -7.21 -0.92
CA TRP A 72 -16.48 -6.44 -0.38
C TRP A 72 -16.84 -5.33 -1.35
N TYR A 73 -18.13 -5.15 -1.65
CA TYR A 73 -18.57 -4.19 -2.65
C TYR A 73 -19.96 -3.61 -2.36
N PRO A 74 -20.29 -2.44 -2.92
CA PRO A 74 -21.63 -1.88 -2.85
C PRO A 74 -22.62 -2.79 -3.59
N ALA A 75 -23.67 -3.24 -2.90
CA ALA A 75 -24.63 -4.21 -3.42
C ALA A 75 -26.09 -3.72 -3.32
N ALA A 76 -26.99 -4.43 -4.01
CA ALA A 76 -28.41 -4.29 -3.81
C ALA A 76 -28.81 -4.74 -2.39
N ARG A 77 -29.90 -4.17 -1.85
CA ARG A 77 -30.44 -4.58 -0.53
C ARG A 77 -31.15 -5.93 -0.66
N GLY A 78 -30.98 -6.79 0.34
CA GLY A 78 -31.67 -8.08 0.46
C GLY A 78 -30.72 -9.24 0.79
N GLY A 79 -31.29 -10.39 1.17
CA GLY A 79 -30.55 -11.58 1.57
C GLY A 79 -30.22 -11.65 3.06
N LYS A 80 -29.66 -12.79 3.49
CA LYS A 80 -29.24 -13.02 4.88
C LYS A 80 -27.79 -12.58 5.04
N PRO A 81 -27.47 -11.69 5.99
CA PRO A 81 -26.08 -11.35 6.27
C PRO A 81 -25.27 -12.55 6.73
N VAL A 82 -23.99 -12.56 6.38
CA VAL A 82 -23.02 -13.52 6.91
C VAL A 82 -22.79 -13.26 8.40
N THR A 83 -22.29 -14.24 9.13
CA THR A 83 -21.87 -14.06 10.52
C THR A 83 -20.35 -13.91 10.62
N PHE A 84 -19.85 -13.51 11.79
CA PHE A 84 -18.40 -13.51 12.05
C PHE A 84 -17.78 -14.90 11.83
N ARG A 85 -18.48 -15.98 12.21
CA ARG A 85 -18.07 -17.37 11.93
C ARG A 85 -17.83 -17.62 10.44
N ASP A 86 -18.63 -17.04 9.54
CA ASP A 86 -18.47 -17.24 8.10
C ASP A 86 -17.18 -16.59 7.56
N TYR A 87 -16.72 -15.49 8.17
CA TYR A 87 -15.40 -14.93 7.90
C TYR A 87 -14.29 -15.79 8.49
N TYR A 88 -14.45 -16.25 9.73
CA TYR A 88 -13.47 -17.16 10.36
C TYR A 88 -13.28 -18.43 9.51
N ALA A 89 -14.36 -18.95 8.93
CA ALA A 89 -14.34 -20.14 8.08
C ALA A 89 -13.49 -20.00 6.81
N THR A 90 -13.21 -18.77 6.33
CA THR A 90 -12.35 -18.60 5.16
C THR A 90 -10.91 -19.04 5.44
N GLY A 91 -10.49 -19.04 6.71
CA GLY A 91 -9.18 -19.50 7.17
C GLY A 91 -8.86 -20.95 6.78
N ALA A 92 -9.88 -21.81 6.66
CA ALA A 92 -9.68 -23.20 6.26
C ALA A 92 -9.17 -23.34 4.81
N THR A 93 -9.46 -22.37 3.94
CA THR A 93 -9.21 -22.47 2.48
C THR A 93 -8.18 -21.47 1.98
N GLU A 94 -7.23 -21.09 2.83
CA GLU A 94 -6.19 -20.10 2.49
C GLU A 94 -5.05 -20.71 1.66
N ALA A 95 -4.59 -21.91 2.03
CA ALA A 95 -3.52 -22.62 1.34
C ALA A 95 -4.01 -23.86 0.57
N ASP A 96 -5.20 -24.36 0.89
CA ASP A 96 -5.86 -25.46 0.18
C ASP A 96 -7.22 -25.02 -0.33
N LEU A 97 -7.28 -24.76 -1.65
CA LEU A 97 -8.47 -24.27 -2.31
C LEU A 97 -9.45 -25.40 -2.69
N THR A 98 -9.10 -26.65 -2.39
CA THR A 98 -9.83 -27.85 -2.84
C THR A 98 -10.80 -28.41 -1.80
N LEU A 99 -10.77 -27.88 -0.57
CA LEU A 99 -11.66 -28.32 0.50
C LEU A 99 -13.13 -28.01 0.17
N ASP A 100 -14.00 -28.98 0.44
CA ASP A 100 -15.43 -28.78 0.32
C ASP A 100 -16.04 -28.11 1.56
N ALA A 101 -17.34 -27.82 1.52
CA ALA A 101 -18.04 -27.12 2.59
C ALA A 101 -18.10 -27.91 3.91
N ALA A 102 -18.14 -29.26 3.86
CA ALA A 102 -18.19 -30.09 5.04
C ALA A 102 -16.82 -30.12 5.74
N GLU A 103 -15.74 -30.24 4.96
CA GLU A 103 -14.36 -30.13 5.44
C GLU A 103 -14.12 -28.78 6.10
N VAL A 104 -14.50 -27.68 5.42
CA VAL A 104 -14.38 -26.32 5.95
C VAL A 104 -15.15 -26.18 7.26
N GLY A 105 -16.39 -26.68 7.32
CA GLY A 105 -17.21 -26.65 8.53
C GLY A 105 -16.53 -27.36 9.71
N ARG A 106 -16.05 -28.59 9.50
CA ARG A 106 -15.37 -29.38 10.52
C ARG A 106 -14.09 -28.73 11.03
N ILE A 107 -13.26 -28.18 10.14
CA ILE A 107 -12.03 -27.46 10.52
C ILE A 107 -12.39 -26.22 11.35
N THR A 108 -13.36 -25.44 10.86
CA THR A 108 -13.83 -24.22 11.52
C THR A 108 -14.37 -24.51 12.92
N ASP A 109 -15.21 -25.53 13.07
CA ASP A 109 -15.81 -25.88 14.35
C ASP A 109 -14.76 -26.37 15.36
N ALA A 110 -13.76 -27.15 14.91
CA ALA A 110 -12.67 -27.58 15.77
C ALA A 110 -11.83 -26.39 16.27
N GLN A 111 -11.45 -25.48 15.37
CA GLN A 111 -10.67 -24.28 15.71
C GLN A 111 -11.43 -23.33 16.63
N LEU A 112 -12.73 -23.10 16.34
CA LEU A 112 -13.54 -22.22 17.19
C LEU A 112 -13.81 -22.83 18.56
N ALA A 113 -14.06 -24.13 18.65
CA ALA A 113 -14.26 -24.81 19.93
C ALA A 113 -13.04 -24.64 20.86
N GLU A 114 -11.83 -24.69 20.31
CA GLU A 114 -10.60 -24.38 21.04
C GLU A 114 -10.53 -22.89 21.42
N GLN A 115 -10.72 -21.99 20.45
CA GLN A 115 -10.60 -20.55 20.63
C GLN A 115 -11.54 -19.98 21.72
N ILE A 116 -12.79 -20.43 21.73
CA ILE A 116 -13.82 -19.93 22.66
C ILE A 116 -13.99 -20.81 23.90
N SER A 117 -13.12 -21.81 24.09
CA SER A 117 -13.17 -22.70 25.25
C SER A 117 -13.10 -21.92 26.57
N GLY A 118 -14.05 -22.18 27.47
CA GLY A 118 -14.17 -21.49 28.76
C GLY A 118 -14.62 -20.02 28.66
N TRP A 119 -15.09 -19.56 27.50
CA TRP A 119 -15.54 -18.19 27.29
C TRP A 119 -17.00 -18.17 26.77
N PRO A 120 -18.01 -18.10 27.65
CA PRO A 120 -19.42 -18.17 27.26
C PRO A 120 -19.84 -17.11 26.23
N ALA A 121 -19.33 -15.88 26.36
CA ALA A 121 -19.63 -14.79 25.43
C ALA A 121 -19.00 -14.99 24.04
N GLY A 122 -18.02 -15.88 23.91
CA GLY A 122 -17.39 -16.21 22.62
C GLY A 122 -18.36 -16.84 21.62
N ALA A 123 -19.34 -17.61 22.09
CA ALA A 123 -20.38 -18.17 21.23
C ALA A 123 -21.26 -17.07 20.62
N GLU A 124 -21.55 -16.02 21.38
CA GLU A 124 -22.28 -14.84 20.87
C GLU A 124 -21.42 -14.07 19.86
N ALA A 125 -20.14 -13.86 20.17
CA ALA A 125 -19.20 -13.16 19.28
C ALA A 125 -19.13 -13.83 17.89
N VAL A 126 -19.02 -15.16 17.83
CA VAL A 126 -18.93 -15.88 16.55
C VAL A 126 -20.25 -15.96 15.78
N ALA A 127 -21.39 -15.95 16.49
CA ALA A 127 -22.71 -15.96 15.89
C ALA A 127 -23.19 -14.57 15.42
N ARG A 128 -22.44 -13.50 15.76
CA ARG A 128 -22.81 -12.12 15.46
C ARG A 128 -23.03 -11.91 13.96
N PRO A 129 -24.20 -11.38 13.55
CA PRO A 129 -24.43 -10.96 12.17
C PRO A 129 -23.51 -9.81 11.78
N MET A 130 -22.98 -9.87 10.57
CA MET A 130 -22.21 -8.80 9.92
C MET A 130 -23.13 -8.02 8.96
N TRP A 131 -22.59 -7.08 8.19
CA TRP A 131 -23.38 -6.32 7.20
C TRP A 131 -23.37 -6.95 5.81
N ALA A 132 -22.33 -7.70 5.45
CA ALA A 132 -22.24 -8.25 4.11
C ALA A 132 -23.20 -9.41 3.88
N VAL A 133 -23.74 -9.48 2.66
CA VAL A 133 -24.51 -10.60 2.16
C VAL A 133 -23.70 -11.32 1.10
N ARG A 134 -23.54 -12.63 1.26
CA ARG A 134 -22.78 -13.47 0.31
C ARG A 134 -23.43 -13.44 -1.07
N ASP A 135 -22.61 -13.18 -2.09
CA ASP A 135 -22.99 -13.17 -3.52
C ASP A 135 -24.18 -12.24 -3.87
N ALA A 136 -24.42 -11.21 -3.06
CA ALA A 136 -25.46 -10.22 -3.36
C ALA A 136 -25.19 -9.52 -4.71
N PRO A 137 -26.21 -9.20 -5.52
CA PRO A 137 -26.00 -8.51 -6.79
C PRO A 137 -25.26 -7.18 -6.61
N ALA A 138 -24.13 -7.04 -7.31
CA ALA A 138 -23.32 -5.83 -7.28
C ALA A 138 -24.10 -4.63 -7.84
N LYS A 139 -23.97 -3.46 -7.20
CA LYS A 139 -24.51 -2.23 -7.78
C LYS A 139 -23.73 -1.83 -9.03
N PRO A 140 -24.42 -1.34 -10.08
CA PRO A 140 -23.76 -0.67 -11.18
C PRO A 140 -23.12 0.65 -10.70
N GLY A 141 -22.14 1.15 -11.46
CA GLY A 141 -21.39 2.35 -11.13
C GLY A 141 -19.89 2.09 -11.17
N LYS A 142 -19.08 3.13 -10.93
CA LYS A 142 -17.63 3.05 -10.79
C LYS A 142 -17.26 3.46 -9.37
N PHE A 143 -16.70 2.52 -8.62
CA PHE A 143 -16.35 2.71 -7.21
C PHE A 143 -14.83 2.67 -7.03
N PRO A 144 -14.23 3.60 -6.27
CA PRO A 144 -12.82 3.54 -5.93
C PRO A 144 -12.44 2.22 -5.28
N VAL A 145 -11.20 1.79 -5.51
CA VAL A 145 -10.68 0.50 -5.07
C VAL A 145 -9.77 0.66 -3.86
N VAL A 146 -9.95 -0.21 -2.87
CA VAL A 146 -9.03 -0.35 -1.74
C VAL A 146 -8.53 -1.78 -1.71
N ILE A 147 -7.22 -1.97 -1.82
CA ILE A 147 -6.61 -3.27 -1.52
C ILE A 147 -6.28 -3.30 -0.02
N TYR A 148 -6.80 -4.28 0.71
CA TYR A 148 -6.44 -4.52 2.10
C TYR A 148 -5.37 -5.62 2.20
N ALA A 149 -4.23 -5.28 2.79
CA ALA A 149 -3.09 -6.15 3.05
C ALA A 149 -3.06 -6.56 4.54
N PRO A 150 -3.33 -7.83 4.88
CA PRO A 150 -3.35 -8.29 6.26
C PRO A 150 -1.98 -8.26 6.95
N SER A 151 -2.00 -8.38 8.28
CA SER A 151 -0.81 -8.53 9.10
C SER A 151 -0.04 -9.82 8.84
N PHE A 152 1.06 -10.02 9.57
CA PHE A 152 1.96 -11.13 9.37
C PHE A 152 1.25 -12.49 9.50
N SER A 153 1.23 -13.28 8.43
CA SER A 153 0.54 -14.57 8.36
C SER A 153 -0.98 -14.53 8.57
N ALA A 154 -1.61 -13.36 8.64
CA ALA A 154 -3.05 -13.23 8.89
C ALA A 154 -3.91 -13.54 7.66
N GLY A 155 -5.16 -13.91 7.92
CA GLY A 155 -6.14 -14.20 6.90
C GLY A 155 -6.71 -12.95 6.22
N ALA A 156 -7.33 -13.14 5.06
CA ALA A 156 -7.89 -12.05 4.27
C ALA A 156 -9.02 -11.28 5.00
N ALA A 157 -9.71 -11.93 5.95
CA ALA A 157 -10.83 -11.37 6.69
C ALA A 157 -10.46 -10.66 8.01
N GLU A 158 -9.15 -10.46 8.27
CA GLU A 158 -8.64 -9.92 9.55
C GLU A 158 -9.33 -8.62 10.02
N ASN A 159 -9.71 -7.76 9.08
CA ASN A 159 -10.41 -6.50 9.33
C ASN A 159 -11.72 -6.40 8.54
N ALA A 160 -12.50 -7.49 8.50
CA ALA A 160 -13.78 -7.55 7.79
C ALA A 160 -14.72 -6.37 8.14
N ASP A 161 -14.81 -5.96 9.41
CA ASP A 161 -15.63 -4.82 9.85
C ASP A 161 -15.25 -3.52 9.14
N LEU A 162 -13.94 -3.23 9.02
CA LEU A 162 -13.44 -2.07 8.27
C LEU A 162 -13.72 -2.21 6.77
N CYS A 163 -13.52 -3.40 6.20
CA CYS A 163 -13.78 -3.65 4.79
C CYS A 163 -15.27 -3.47 4.44
N GLU A 164 -16.18 -3.98 5.26
CA GLU A 164 -17.63 -3.78 5.11
C GLU A 164 -18.00 -2.31 5.29
N TYR A 165 -17.39 -1.62 6.26
CA TYR A 165 -17.61 -0.20 6.46
C TYR A 165 -17.22 0.61 5.23
N LEU A 166 -16.04 0.37 4.65
CA LEU A 166 -15.64 1.04 3.41
C LEU A 166 -16.57 0.67 2.25
N ALA A 167 -16.94 -0.61 2.09
CA ALA A 167 -17.86 -1.02 1.04
C ALA A 167 -19.24 -0.36 1.15
N SER A 168 -19.77 -0.22 2.37
CA SER A 168 -21.03 0.48 2.62
C SER A 168 -20.96 1.98 2.29
N HIS A 169 -19.75 2.54 2.24
CA HIS A 169 -19.46 3.93 1.84
C HIS A 169 -19.02 4.07 0.37
N GLY A 170 -19.26 3.04 -0.46
CA GLY A 170 -19.03 3.15 -1.90
C GLY A 170 -17.59 2.87 -2.32
N TYR A 171 -16.90 1.96 -1.65
CA TYR A 171 -15.61 1.41 -2.08
C TYR A 171 -15.74 -0.05 -2.51
N ILE A 172 -14.91 -0.50 -3.42
CA ILE A 172 -14.66 -1.92 -3.64
C ILE A 172 -13.39 -2.29 -2.89
N VAL A 173 -13.48 -3.23 -1.95
CA VAL A 173 -12.35 -3.67 -1.13
C VAL A 173 -11.96 -5.08 -1.49
N LEU A 174 -10.68 -5.31 -1.82
CA LEU A 174 -10.13 -6.63 -2.12
C LEU A 174 -9.08 -7.00 -1.08
N ALA A 175 -9.09 -8.23 -0.59
CA ALA A 175 -8.05 -8.76 0.27
C ALA A 175 -7.66 -10.18 -0.13
N SER A 176 -6.41 -10.53 0.15
CA SER A 176 -5.91 -11.91 0.11
C SER A 176 -5.07 -12.16 1.34
N VAL A 177 -4.91 -13.43 1.67
CA VAL A 177 -4.14 -13.93 2.81
C VAL A 177 -2.70 -13.42 2.75
N SER A 178 -2.15 -13.05 3.91
CA SER A 178 -0.73 -12.83 4.09
C SER A 178 -0.04 -14.19 4.24
N GLN A 179 0.64 -14.65 3.19
CA GLN A 179 1.34 -15.94 3.20
C GLN A 179 2.70 -15.85 2.50
N GLY A 180 3.66 -16.66 2.95
CA GLY A 180 5.03 -16.66 2.43
C GLY A 180 5.11 -17.07 0.97
N ALA A 181 6.29 -16.93 0.37
CA ALA A 181 6.52 -17.25 -1.03
C ALA A 181 6.23 -18.72 -1.36
N HIS A 182 6.55 -19.63 -0.43
CA HIS A 182 6.54 -21.08 -0.68
C HIS A 182 5.68 -21.91 0.29
N GLN A 183 5.05 -21.26 1.28
CA GLN A 183 4.24 -21.92 2.31
C GLN A 183 3.27 -20.94 2.97
N ARG A 184 2.31 -21.47 3.75
CA ARG A 184 1.22 -20.66 4.34
C ARG A 184 1.76 -19.62 5.30
N SER A 185 2.77 -19.97 6.09
CA SER A 185 3.43 -19.06 7.02
C SER A 185 4.26 -18.03 6.27
N MET A 186 4.10 -16.75 6.63
CA MET A 186 4.92 -15.65 6.14
C MET A 186 6.35 -15.77 6.68
N THR A 187 7.32 -15.18 5.96
CA THR A 187 8.72 -15.04 6.39
C THR A 187 9.00 -13.59 6.78
N LEU A 188 9.87 -13.38 7.78
CA LEU A 188 10.29 -12.05 8.25
C LEU A 188 11.53 -11.55 7.49
N ASP A 189 11.45 -11.53 6.16
CA ASP A 189 12.55 -11.15 5.28
C ASP A 189 12.07 -10.37 4.05
N VAL A 190 13.03 -9.97 3.19
CA VAL A 190 12.75 -9.25 1.96
C VAL A 190 11.86 -10.08 1.01
N GLU A 191 12.08 -11.38 0.90
CA GLU A 191 11.25 -12.25 0.04
C GLU A 191 9.78 -12.26 0.52
N GLY A 192 9.54 -12.28 1.84
CA GLY A 192 8.20 -12.25 2.42
C GLY A 192 7.43 -10.97 2.13
N VAL A 193 8.06 -9.81 2.32
CA VAL A 193 7.40 -8.52 2.04
C VAL A 193 7.19 -8.31 0.54
N GLU A 194 8.17 -8.70 -0.28
CA GLU A 194 8.09 -8.67 -1.74
C GLU A 194 6.96 -9.56 -2.27
N THR A 195 6.78 -10.73 -1.63
CA THR A 195 5.70 -11.65 -1.96
C THR A 195 4.33 -11.02 -1.71
N GLN A 196 4.12 -10.37 -0.56
CA GLN A 196 2.85 -9.70 -0.28
C GLN A 196 2.64 -8.46 -1.17
N ALA A 197 3.71 -7.73 -1.52
CA ALA A 197 3.66 -6.66 -2.52
C ALA A 197 3.24 -7.18 -3.92
N ALA A 198 3.72 -8.36 -4.31
CA ALA A 198 3.29 -9.03 -5.53
C ALA A 198 1.82 -9.51 -5.46
N ASP A 199 1.34 -9.93 -4.30
CA ASP A 199 -0.09 -10.23 -4.10
C ASP A 199 -0.97 -8.99 -4.23
N ILE A 200 -0.51 -7.84 -3.71
CA ILE A 200 -1.19 -6.55 -3.91
C ILE A 200 -1.29 -6.25 -5.41
N ALA A 201 -0.19 -6.37 -6.16
CA ALA A 201 -0.20 -6.15 -7.62
C ALA A 201 -1.15 -7.11 -8.35
N TRP A 202 -1.21 -8.37 -7.93
CA TRP A 202 -2.17 -9.34 -8.46
C TRP A 202 -3.62 -8.91 -8.17
N LEU A 203 -3.94 -8.48 -6.95
CA LEU A 203 -5.28 -7.98 -6.59
C LEU A 203 -5.66 -6.70 -7.37
N ILE A 204 -4.71 -5.80 -7.62
CA ILE A 204 -4.93 -4.63 -8.51
C ILE A 204 -5.32 -5.11 -9.91
N SER A 205 -4.65 -6.15 -10.44
CA SER A 205 -5.04 -6.72 -11.74
C SER A 205 -6.45 -7.31 -11.72
N GLN A 206 -6.85 -7.97 -10.64
CA GLN A 206 -8.21 -8.50 -10.49
C GLN A 206 -9.25 -7.39 -10.43
N ALA A 207 -8.99 -6.30 -9.70
CA ALA A 207 -9.85 -5.13 -9.69
C ALA A 207 -10.07 -4.56 -11.09
N GLY A 208 -9.03 -4.53 -11.93
CA GLY A 208 -9.13 -4.08 -13.34
C GLY A 208 -10.07 -4.91 -14.22
N THR A 209 -10.41 -6.14 -13.82
CA THR A 209 -11.39 -6.99 -14.52
C THR A 209 -12.84 -6.73 -14.09
N MET A 210 -13.05 -5.98 -13.01
CA MET A 210 -14.38 -5.75 -12.45
C MET A 210 -15.05 -4.56 -13.13
N ALA A 211 -16.24 -4.80 -13.70
CA ALA A 211 -16.99 -3.76 -14.43
C ALA A 211 -17.27 -2.52 -13.57
N ASN A 212 -17.51 -2.70 -12.26
CA ASN A 212 -17.85 -1.63 -11.33
C ASN A 212 -16.67 -1.03 -10.55
N ALA A 213 -15.43 -1.46 -10.82
CA ALA A 213 -14.24 -0.89 -10.21
C ALA A 213 -13.69 0.31 -10.99
N ASP A 214 -13.28 1.32 -10.24
CA ASP A 214 -12.49 2.46 -10.72
C ASP A 214 -11.05 2.31 -10.23
N THR A 215 -10.20 1.77 -11.10
CA THR A 215 -8.78 1.54 -10.78
C THR A 215 -7.92 2.79 -10.92
N ASP A 216 -8.45 3.89 -11.46
CA ASP A 216 -7.74 5.17 -11.48
C ASP A 216 -7.79 5.83 -10.08
N ARG A 217 -8.75 5.41 -9.25
CA ARG A 217 -8.95 5.82 -7.85
C ARG A 217 -8.65 4.66 -6.92
N LEU A 218 -7.38 4.33 -6.74
CA LEU A 218 -6.93 3.15 -5.99
C LEU A 218 -6.07 3.51 -4.77
N ALA A 219 -6.33 2.87 -3.63
CA ALA A 219 -5.47 2.91 -2.45
C ALA A 219 -5.11 1.52 -1.95
N VAL A 220 -4.06 1.44 -1.14
CA VAL A 220 -3.70 0.22 -0.41
C VAL A 220 -3.68 0.49 1.09
N ALA A 221 -4.54 -0.21 1.82
CA ALA A 221 -4.57 -0.23 3.27
C ALA A 221 -3.83 -1.46 3.79
N GLY A 222 -2.91 -1.31 4.73
CA GLY A 222 -2.14 -2.42 5.28
C GLY A 222 -2.03 -2.36 6.79
N PHE A 223 -2.19 -3.51 7.47
CA PHE A 223 -1.97 -3.63 8.91
C PHE A 223 -0.63 -4.33 9.19
N SER A 224 0.18 -3.80 10.11
CA SER A 224 1.43 -4.44 10.55
C SER A 224 2.35 -4.77 9.37
N TRP A 225 2.65 -6.04 9.09
CA TRP A 225 3.39 -6.50 7.90
C TRP A 225 2.78 -5.98 6.59
N GLY A 226 1.46 -5.95 6.46
CA GLY A 226 0.78 -5.37 5.30
C GLY A 226 1.04 -3.86 5.13
N GLY A 227 1.28 -3.14 6.23
CA GLY A 227 1.68 -1.73 6.20
C GLY A 227 3.15 -1.50 5.82
N LEU A 228 3.97 -2.56 5.79
CA LEU A 228 5.27 -2.56 5.13
C LEU A 228 5.12 -2.91 3.65
N ALA A 229 4.35 -3.96 3.35
CA ALA A 229 4.13 -4.44 1.99
C ALA A 229 3.45 -3.40 1.10
N ASN A 230 2.52 -2.58 1.62
CA ASN A 230 1.87 -1.54 0.82
C ASN A 230 2.82 -0.40 0.40
N VAL A 231 3.82 -0.08 1.23
CA VAL A 231 4.89 0.87 0.88
C VAL A 231 5.78 0.28 -0.20
N VAL A 232 6.14 -1.00 -0.10
CA VAL A 232 6.90 -1.71 -1.14
C VAL A 232 6.12 -1.76 -2.45
N ALA A 233 4.81 -2.00 -2.40
CA ALA A 233 3.93 -2.00 -3.56
C ALA A 233 3.83 -0.61 -4.22
N ALA A 234 3.61 0.45 -3.44
CA ALA A 234 3.54 1.82 -3.96
C ALA A 234 4.86 2.30 -4.59
N ALA A 235 6.01 1.84 -4.08
CA ALA A 235 7.30 2.15 -4.70
C ALA A 235 7.49 1.53 -6.11
N ARG A 236 6.63 0.59 -6.50
CA ARG A 236 6.65 -0.12 -7.80
C ARG A 236 5.49 0.23 -8.71
N ASP A 237 4.34 0.58 -8.15
CA ASP A 237 3.07 0.66 -8.87
C ASP A 237 2.42 2.03 -8.64
N ASP A 238 2.57 2.90 -9.64
CA ASP A 238 2.07 4.27 -9.66
C ASP A 238 0.54 4.37 -9.80
N ARG A 239 -0.16 3.24 -10.04
CA ARG A 239 -1.62 3.17 -9.97
C ARG A 239 -2.12 3.36 -8.55
N ILE A 240 -1.30 3.08 -7.52
CA ILE A 240 -1.63 3.32 -6.12
C ILE A 240 -1.56 4.83 -5.86
N LYS A 241 -2.70 5.45 -5.52
CA LYS A 241 -2.83 6.91 -5.32
C LYS A 241 -2.81 7.35 -3.87
N ALA A 242 -3.00 6.43 -2.92
CA ALA A 242 -2.92 6.72 -1.49
C ALA A 242 -2.60 5.46 -0.67
N LEU A 243 -2.00 5.66 0.51
CA LEU A 243 -1.65 4.61 1.45
C LEU A 243 -2.34 4.80 2.80
N VAL A 244 -2.83 3.70 3.36
CA VAL A 244 -3.28 3.62 4.76
C VAL A 244 -2.44 2.57 5.46
N SER A 245 -1.80 2.92 6.55
CA SER A 245 -0.95 2.02 7.34
C SER A 245 -1.50 1.96 8.76
N LEU A 246 -2.19 0.88 9.08
CA LEU A 246 -2.64 0.55 10.42
C LEU A 246 -1.46 -0.06 11.16
N ASP A 247 -0.92 0.68 12.12
CA ASP A 247 0.28 0.37 12.92
C ASP A 247 1.37 -0.41 12.15
N GLY A 248 1.66 0.07 10.93
CA GLY A 248 2.44 -0.65 9.94
C GLY A 248 3.91 -0.78 10.28
N SER A 249 4.50 -1.89 9.82
CA SER A 249 5.84 -2.34 10.13
C SER A 249 6.98 -1.50 9.56
N VAL A 250 6.69 -0.46 8.77
CA VAL A 250 7.69 0.55 8.37
C VAL A 250 8.36 1.25 9.57
N ARG A 251 7.71 1.27 10.74
CA ARG A 251 8.33 1.74 12.00
C ARG A 251 9.20 0.68 12.69
N TYR A 252 8.89 -0.60 12.50
CA TYR A 252 9.51 -1.71 13.23
C TYR A 252 10.66 -2.36 12.46
N PHE A 253 10.65 -2.23 11.13
CA PHE A 253 11.66 -2.76 10.19
C PHE A 253 12.19 -1.65 9.27
N PRO A 254 12.71 -0.53 9.83
CA PRO A 254 13.23 0.58 9.02
C PRO A 254 14.36 0.14 8.07
N ASP A 255 15.14 -0.87 8.47
CA ASP A 255 16.25 -1.42 7.70
C ASP A 255 15.84 -2.04 6.35
N MET A 256 14.56 -2.36 6.15
CA MET A 256 14.05 -2.92 4.90
C MET A 256 13.61 -1.86 3.88
N VAL A 257 13.42 -0.60 4.28
CA VAL A 257 12.76 0.42 3.44
C VAL A 257 13.60 1.65 3.14
N ASP A 258 14.76 1.86 3.77
CA ASP A 258 15.70 2.93 3.37
C ASP A 258 17.06 2.81 4.08
N GLY A 259 18.11 2.40 3.36
CA GLY A 259 19.51 2.53 3.80
C GLY A 259 20.06 1.49 4.80
N GLY A 260 19.22 0.58 5.32
CA GLY A 260 19.68 -0.59 6.06
C GLY A 260 20.36 -1.64 5.16
N LYS A 261 21.09 -2.59 5.76
CA LYS A 261 21.78 -3.67 5.00
C LYS A 261 20.84 -4.55 4.18
N ALA A 262 19.57 -4.63 4.59
CA ALA A 262 18.51 -5.38 3.93
C ALA A 262 17.53 -4.47 3.16
N ALA A 263 17.89 -3.20 2.95
CA ALA A 263 16.98 -2.24 2.34
C ALA A 263 16.70 -2.63 0.90
N ILE A 264 15.42 -2.60 0.55
CA ILE A 264 14.97 -2.79 -0.83
C ILE A 264 15.36 -1.52 -1.61
N PRO A 265 16.31 -1.57 -2.56
CA PRO A 265 17.00 -0.37 -3.05
C PRO A 265 16.10 0.68 -3.71
N TYR A 266 14.97 0.25 -4.26
CA TYR A 266 14.03 1.13 -4.95
C TYR A 266 12.93 1.69 -4.03
N VAL A 267 12.81 1.21 -2.80
CA VAL A 267 11.86 1.77 -1.83
C VAL A 267 12.53 3.01 -1.25
N THR A 268 12.13 4.18 -1.75
CA THR A 268 12.66 5.46 -1.29
C THR A 268 11.51 6.42 -1.03
N PRO A 269 11.67 7.43 -0.15
CA PRO A 269 10.65 8.45 0.07
C PRO A 269 10.18 9.14 -1.22
N ALA A 270 11.07 9.32 -2.20
CA ALA A 270 10.75 9.92 -3.50
C ALA A 270 9.89 9.00 -4.39
N ARG A 271 10.05 7.68 -4.29
CA ARG A 271 9.23 6.69 -5.02
C ARG A 271 7.91 6.38 -4.32
N VAL A 272 7.81 6.64 -3.03
CA VAL A 272 6.56 6.51 -2.25
C VAL A 272 5.94 7.90 -2.04
N ALA A 273 5.96 8.74 -3.07
CA ALA A 273 5.42 10.10 -3.01
C ALA A 273 3.90 10.13 -3.24
N VAL A 274 3.19 9.32 -2.47
CA VAL A 274 1.73 9.27 -2.44
C VAL A 274 1.24 9.62 -1.04
N PRO A 275 0.09 10.30 -0.90
CA PRO A 275 -0.46 10.65 0.39
C PRO A 275 -0.60 9.42 1.30
N MET A 276 -0.25 9.58 2.58
CA MET A 276 -0.21 8.48 3.53
C MET A 276 -0.91 8.83 4.85
N LEU A 277 -1.86 8.00 5.25
CA LEU A 277 -2.36 7.94 6.62
C LEU A 277 -1.66 6.81 7.36
N TYR A 278 -0.90 7.14 8.41
CA TYR A 278 -0.38 6.19 9.38
C TYR A 278 -1.20 6.28 10.66
N VAL A 279 -1.86 5.20 11.06
CA VAL A 279 -2.57 5.13 12.34
C VAL A 279 -1.73 4.31 13.32
N ALA A 280 -1.14 4.96 14.32
CA ALA A 280 -0.24 4.37 15.29
C ALA A 280 -0.97 3.84 16.53
N GLN A 281 -0.45 2.76 17.11
CA GLN A 281 -0.77 2.36 18.48
C GLN A 281 -0.27 3.37 19.52
N ARG A 282 -0.65 3.19 20.79
CA ARG A 282 -0.10 3.94 21.94
C ARG A 282 1.44 3.97 21.87
N PRO A 283 2.09 5.14 22.06
CA PRO A 283 3.54 5.24 22.05
C PRO A 283 4.16 4.37 23.15
N ALA A 284 5.26 3.70 22.82
CA ALA A 284 6.09 3.03 23.81
C ALA A 284 6.81 4.06 24.69
N THR A 285 7.05 3.73 25.95
CA THR A 285 7.86 4.58 26.84
C THR A 285 9.34 4.52 26.47
N ILE A 286 10.13 5.48 26.96
CA ILE A 286 11.58 5.48 26.75
C ILE A 286 12.20 4.21 27.36
N GLU A 287 11.71 3.76 28.52
CA GLU A 287 12.15 2.53 29.18
C GLU A 287 11.85 1.29 28.34
N GLU A 288 10.68 1.21 27.69
CA GLU A 288 10.32 0.12 26.79
C GLU A 288 11.18 0.10 25.52
N LEU A 289 11.42 1.27 24.91
CA LEU A 289 12.27 1.40 23.74
C LEU A 289 13.71 0.98 24.04
N ASN A 290 14.26 1.44 25.16
CA ASN A 290 15.61 1.08 25.61
C ASN A 290 15.72 -0.41 25.93
N ARG A 291 14.74 -0.99 26.63
CA ARG A 291 14.72 -2.42 26.98
C ARG A 291 14.69 -3.31 25.73
N ASN A 292 14.01 -2.86 24.68
CA ASN A 292 13.87 -3.59 23.43
C ASN A 292 14.93 -3.22 22.38
N GLU A 293 15.93 -2.41 22.75
CA GLU A 293 17.01 -1.93 21.88
C GLU A 293 16.50 -1.34 20.56
N LYS A 294 15.34 -0.65 20.61
CA LYS A 294 14.70 -0.09 19.41
C LYS A 294 15.37 1.22 19.02
N SER A 295 15.96 1.25 17.82
CA SER A 295 16.54 2.47 17.25
C SER A 295 15.47 3.51 16.95
N THR A 296 15.73 4.75 17.36
CA THR A 296 14.92 5.94 17.02
C THR A 296 15.63 6.87 16.03
N GLY A 297 16.80 6.46 15.53
CA GLY A 297 17.65 7.28 14.66
C GLY A 297 17.14 7.42 13.22
N PHE A 298 16.16 6.62 12.82
CA PHE A 298 15.58 6.64 11.47
C PHE A 298 14.05 6.53 11.50
N SER A 299 13.37 7.27 10.62
CA SER A 299 11.92 7.18 10.41
C SER A 299 11.59 7.46 8.95
N LEU A 300 11.10 6.45 8.23
CA LEU A 300 10.62 6.61 6.85
C LEU A 300 9.55 7.70 6.78
N LEU A 301 8.61 7.70 7.73
CA LEU A 301 7.55 8.71 7.80
C LEU A 301 8.11 10.13 7.87
N ASN A 302 9.22 10.36 8.57
CA ASN A 302 9.84 11.68 8.65
C ASN A 302 10.55 12.08 7.35
N ARG A 303 10.99 11.11 6.54
CA ARG A 303 11.63 11.37 5.25
C ARG A 303 10.63 11.52 4.11
N MET A 304 9.38 11.13 4.30
CA MET A 304 8.31 11.36 3.34
C MET A 304 7.91 12.84 3.35
N THR A 305 8.53 13.62 2.47
CA THR A 305 8.31 15.07 2.36
C THR A 305 7.55 15.49 1.10
N TYR A 306 7.43 14.60 0.12
CA TYR A 306 6.85 14.90 -1.20
C TYR A 306 5.36 14.61 -1.33
N ALA A 307 4.70 14.19 -0.25
CA ALA A 307 3.28 13.93 -0.19
C ALA A 307 2.73 14.22 1.22
N ASP A 308 1.43 14.42 1.31
CA ASP A 308 0.75 14.65 2.59
C ASP A 308 0.86 13.40 3.47
N VAL A 309 1.38 13.56 4.69
CA VAL A 309 1.49 12.49 5.69
C VAL A 309 0.71 12.86 6.95
N TYR A 310 -0.24 12.01 7.32
CA TYR A 310 -0.97 12.09 8.58
C TYR A 310 -0.53 10.97 9.50
N VAL A 311 -0.08 11.32 10.70
CA VAL A 311 0.20 10.36 11.77
C VAL A 311 -0.86 10.54 12.85
N VAL A 312 -1.80 9.61 12.89
CA VAL A 312 -2.88 9.56 13.88
C VAL A 312 -2.49 8.55 14.96
N THR A 313 -2.36 8.95 16.22
CA THR A 313 -2.05 8.03 17.31
C THR A 313 -3.31 7.69 18.09
N MET A 314 -3.62 6.40 18.22
CA MET A 314 -4.75 5.87 18.97
C MET A 314 -4.29 5.47 20.37
N HIS A 315 -4.44 6.37 21.34
CA HIS A 315 -3.89 6.16 22.70
C HIS A 315 -4.45 4.93 23.44
N PRO A 316 -5.74 4.55 23.27
CA PRO A 316 -6.25 3.31 23.86
C PRO A 316 -5.79 2.03 23.16
N MET A 317 -5.30 2.11 21.92
CA MET A 317 -5.05 0.93 21.10
C MET A 317 -3.60 0.45 21.22
N GLN A 318 -3.44 -0.88 21.28
CA GLN A 318 -2.17 -1.58 21.12
C GLN A 318 -2.14 -2.26 19.73
N HIS A 319 -0.99 -2.78 19.31
CA HIS A 319 -0.78 -3.37 17.99
C HIS A 319 -1.87 -4.39 17.60
N ARG A 320 -2.22 -5.31 18.51
CA ARG A 320 -3.26 -6.34 18.27
C ARG A 320 -4.67 -5.77 18.13
N HIS A 321 -4.96 -4.59 18.67
CA HIS A 321 -6.28 -3.96 18.58
C HIS A 321 -6.60 -3.42 17.18
N PHE A 322 -5.63 -3.38 16.27
CA PHE A 322 -5.84 -3.00 14.88
C PHE A 322 -6.41 -4.16 14.03
N SER A 323 -6.66 -5.33 14.63
CA SER A 323 -7.37 -6.46 14.03
C SER A 323 -8.79 -6.53 14.60
N ALA A 324 -9.82 -6.33 13.75
CA ALA A 324 -11.21 -6.56 14.16
C ALA A 324 -11.44 -8.01 14.56
N GLN A 325 -10.85 -8.97 13.82
CA GLN A 325 -10.90 -10.39 14.19
C GLN A 325 -10.31 -10.62 15.59
N GLY A 326 -9.20 -9.97 15.90
CA GLY A 326 -8.61 -9.98 17.24
C GLY A 326 -9.55 -9.42 18.30
N LEU A 327 -10.24 -8.31 18.03
CA LEU A 327 -11.19 -7.70 18.97
C LEU A 327 -12.45 -8.56 19.20
N HIS A 328 -13.00 -9.16 18.13
CA HIS A 328 -14.12 -10.10 18.22
C HIS A 328 -13.79 -11.33 19.07
N LEU A 329 -12.51 -11.72 19.14
CA LEU A 329 -12.04 -12.89 19.88
C LEU A 329 -11.29 -12.56 21.18
N ALA A 330 -11.13 -11.28 21.51
CA ALA A 330 -10.40 -10.85 22.69
C ALA A 330 -11.24 -11.04 23.96
N ARG A 331 -10.61 -11.53 25.03
CA ARG A 331 -11.16 -11.64 26.38
C ARG A 331 -10.87 -10.37 27.18
N ASP A 332 -11.65 -10.09 28.24
CA ASP A 332 -11.50 -8.85 29.02
C ASP A 332 -10.12 -8.72 29.68
N GLY A 333 -9.53 -9.85 30.12
CA GLY A 333 -8.17 -9.86 30.69
C GLY A 333 -7.07 -9.56 29.68
N GLU A 334 -7.39 -9.46 28.39
CA GLU A 334 -6.44 -9.03 27.37
C GLU A 334 -6.37 -7.51 27.25
N PHE A 335 -7.31 -6.73 27.80
CA PHE A 335 -7.20 -5.27 27.81
C PHE A 335 -6.31 -4.84 28.97
N ASP A 336 -5.45 -3.84 28.76
CA ASP A 336 -4.60 -3.35 29.85
C ASP A 336 -5.41 -2.50 30.82
N GLY A 337 -4.99 -2.42 32.09
CA GLY A 337 -5.78 -1.76 33.14
C GLY A 337 -6.00 -0.25 32.92
N ASP A 338 -5.32 0.35 31.94
CA ASP A 338 -5.45 1.78 31.61
C ASP A 338 -6.61 2.07 30.66
N TYR A 339 -7.02 1.09 29.84
CA TYR A 339 -8.10 1.24 28.86
C TYR A 339 -9.00 0.02 28.80
N THR A 340 -10.31 0.25 28.92
CA THR A 340 -11.32 -0.80 28.86
C THR A 340 -11.56 -1.28 27.44
N ARG A 341 -12.28 -2.41 27.28
CA ARG A 341 -12.80 -2.86 25.99
C ARG A 341 -13.61 -1.76 25.28
N ASP A 342 -14.42 -1.00 26.02
CA ASP A 342 -15.26 0.07 25.45
C ASP A 342 -14.40 1.22 24.92
N ASP A 343 -13.33 1.59 25.63
CA ASP A 343 -12.37 2.61 25.18
C ASP A 343 -11.66 2.17 23.89
N VAL A 344 -11.22 0.91 23.83
CA VAL A 344 -10.57 0.34 22.64
C VAL A 344 -11.56 0.23 21.48
N THR A 345 -12.80 -0.17 21.74
CA THR A 345 -13.86 -0.26 20.73
C THR A 345 -14.16 1.11 20.15
N ALA A 346 -14.32 2.13 21.00
CA ALA A 346 -14.50 3.51 20.57
C ALA A 346 -13.31 4.02 19.74
N ALA A 347 -12.08 3.71 20.17
CA ALA A 347 -10.86 4.07 19.43
C ALA A 347 -10.78 3.38 18.06
N TYR A 348 -11.15 2.10 17.96
CA TYR A 348 -11.25 1.39 16.68
C TYR A 348 -12.27 2.07 15.74
N GLY A 349 -13.40 2.54 16.28
CA GLY A 349 -14.36 3.35 15.54
C GLY A 349 -13.76 4.64 15.00
N TRP A 350 -12.95 5.35 15.79
CA TRP A 350 -12.24 6.53 15.31
C TRP A 350 -11.18 6.19 14.25
N MET A 351 -10.45 5.08 14.41
CA MET A 351 -9.53 4.59 13.39
C MET A 351 -10.26 4.40 12.06
N ALA A 352 -11.35 3.64 12.05
CA ALA A 352 -12.15 3.42 10.84
C ALA A 352 -12.66 4.73 10.23
N ARG A 353 -13.06 5.70 11.05
CA ARG A 353 -13.47 7.03 10.58
C ARG A 353 -12.33 7.81 9.95
N TYR A 354 -11.15 7.86 10.54
CA TYR A 354 -9.97 8.51 9.95
C TYR A 354 -9.56 7.85 8.63
N VAL A 355 -9.58 6.51 8.55
CA VAL A 355 -9.35 5.77 7.31
C VAL A 355 -10.34 6.18 6.23
N HIS A 356 -11.64 6.17 6.54
CA HIS A 356 -12.69 6.56 5.58
C HIS A 356 -12.55 8.01 5.12
N ARG A 357 -12.36 8.98 6.02
CA ARG A 357 -12.22 10.40 5.65
C ARG A 357 -10.93 10.66 4.88
N PHE A 358 -9.84 9.98 5.19
CA PHE A 358 -8.63 10.04 4.38
C PHE A 358 -8.91 9.53 2.96
N LEU A 359 -9.48 8.33 2.81
CA LEU A 359 -9.78 7.77 1.49
C LEU A 359 -10.75 8.64 0.69
N ASP A 360 -11.80 9.19 1.31
CA ASP A 360 -12.74 10.09 0.63
C ASP A 360 -12.03 11.35 0.11
N GLY A 361 -11.12 11.91 0.91
CA GLY A 361 -10.36 13.09 0.51
C GLY A 361 -9.47 12.83 -0.72
N TYR A 362 -8.81 11.67 -0.78
CA TYR A 362 -7.80 11.38 -1.81
C TYR A 362 -8.31 10.60 -3.01
N LEU A 363 -9.35 9.80 -2.85
CA LEU A 363 -9.91 8.97 -3.93
C LEU A 363 -11.24 9.50 -4.46
N LYS A 364 -11.98 10.31 -3.68
CA LYS A 364 -13.26 10.90 -4.10
C LYS A 364 -13.22 12.42 -4.23
N ASP A 365 -12.06 13.03 -4.01
CA ASP A 365 -11.87 14.49 -4.04
C ASP A 365 -12.80 15.22 -3.05
N ASP A 366 -13.17 14.58 -1.92
CA ASP A 366 -14.07 15.16 -0.92
C ASP A 366 -13.36 16.24 -0.09
N ALA A 367 -13.66 17.51 -0.39
CA ALA A 367 -13.12 18.67 0.31
C ALA A 367 -13.45 18.69 1.82
N ALA A 368 -14.66 18.26 2.22
CA ALA A 368 -15.00 18.17 3.64
C ALA A 368 -14.19 17.09 4.35
N ALA A 369 -13.80 16.04 3.63
CA ALA A 369 -12.91 15.01 4.16
C ALA A 369 -11.48 15.54 4.31
N ARG A 370 -11.01 16.36 3.36
CA ARG A 370 -9.75 17.10 3.51
C ARG A 370 -9.75 18.04 4.71
N THR A 371 -10.83 18.79 4.92
CA THR A 371 -10.98 19.63 6.11
C THR A 371 -10.97 18.80 7.40
N PHE A 372 -11.68 17.66 7.43
CA PHE A 372 -11.63 16.73 8.57
C PHE A 372 -10.20 16.28 8.88
N MET A 373 -9.41 15.94 7.85
CA MET A 373 -8.02 15.50 8.03
C MET A 373 -7.07 16.63 8.46
N ALA A 374 -7.40 17.90 8.15
CA ALA A 374 -6.62 19.07 8.58
C ALA A 374 -6.98 19.54 10.00
N ASN A 375 -8.18 19.22 10.48
CA ASN A 375 -8.66 19.62 11.79
C ASN A 375 -7.91 18.91 12.93
N LYS A 376 -7.72 19.60 14.05
CA LYS A 376 -7.33 18.94 15.31
C LYS A 376 -8.41 17.93 15.73
N PRO A 377 -8.06 16.78 16.33
CA PRO A 377 -9.02 15.73 16.69
C PRO A 377 -10.25 16.23 17.48
N VAL A 378 -10.04 17.13 18.44
CA VAL A 378 -11.13 17.72 19.24
C VAL A 378 -12.16 18.49 18.40
N ALA A 379 -11.74 19.15 17.32
CA ALA A 379 -12.64 19.86 16.42
C ALA A 379 -13.50 18.90 15.57
N ASN A 380 -13.04 17.65 15.42
CA ASN A 380 -13.79 16.57 14.80
C ASN A 380 -14.68 15.81 15.80
N GLY A 381 -14.71 16.22 17.07
CA GLY A 381 -15.49 15.57 18.14
C GLY A 381 -14.78 14.41 18.82
N VAL A 382 -13.47 14.24 18.63
CA VAL A 382 -12.70 13.18 19.30
C VAL A 382 -12.49 13.51 20.78
N PRO A 383 -12.72 12.57 21.72
CA PRO A 383 -12.34 12.74 23.12
C PRO A 383 -10.84 13.06 23.27
N ARG A 384 -10.50 14.00 24.15
CA ARG A 384 -9.13 14.56 24.30
C ARG A 384 -8.04 13.52 24.59
N HIS A 385 -8.38 12.42 25.23
CA HIS A 385 -7.45 11.35 25.62
C HIS A 385 -7.32 10.24 24.57
N MET A 386 -8.08 10.30 23.48
CA MET A 386 -8.23 9.16 22.57
C MET A 386 -7.31 9.23 21.36
N VAL A 387 -7.18 10.41 20.75
CA VAL A 387 -6.43 10.59 19.50
C VAL A 387 -5.57 11.85 19.51
N SER A 388 -4.33 11.71 19.05
CA SER A 388 -3.50 12.82 18.58
C SER A 388 -3.24 12.71 17.08
N LEU A 389 -2.99 13.85 16.43
CA LEU A 389 -2.76 13.95 14.99
C LEU A 389 -1.58 14.88 14.72
N ASP A 390 -0.61 14.36 13.98
CA ASP A 390 0.45 15.12 13.31
C ASP A 390 0.18 15.10 11.80
N ALA A 391 -0.15 16.25 11.23
CA ALA A 391 -0.47 16.42 9.81
C ALA A 391 0.63 17.23 9.14
N ARG A 392 1.29 16.64 8.14
CA ARG A 392 2.43 17.23 7.45
C ARG A 392 2.11 17.30 5.96
N PRO A 393 1.86 18.48 5.40
CA PRO A 393 1.61 18.61 3.97
C PRO A 393 2.87 18.26 3.18
N GLY A 394 2.67 17.65 2.02
CA GLY A 394 3.72 17.39 1.04
C GLY A 394 4.23 18.69 0.43
N SER A 395 5.48 18.68 0.02
CA SER A 395 6.13 19.82 -0.63
C SER A 395 7.12 19.35 -1.68
N GLY A 396 7.28 20.14 -2.74
CA GLY A 396 8.25 19.89 -3.80
C GLY A 396 7.83 18.78 -4.77
N VAL A 397 8.66 18.59 -5.80
CA VAL A 397 8.51 17.53 -6.78
C VAL A 397 9.44 16.38 -6.38
N PRO A 398 8.96 15.13 -6.28
CA PRO A 398 9.82 14.00 -5.95
C PRO A 398 10.99 13.88 -6.94
N PRO A 399 12.25 13.75 -6.49
CA PRO A 399 13.41 13.74 -7.37
C PRO A 399 13.61 12.35 -8.02
N THR A 400 12.66 11.98 -8.87
CA THR A 400 12.63 10.73 -9.63
C THR A 400 13.01 10.96 -11.10
N LEU A 401 13.40 9.88 -11.79
CA LEU A 401 13.68 9.94 -13.23
C LEU A 401 12.44 10.35 -14.04
N GLU A 402 11.26 9.90 -13.61
CA GLU A 402 9.98 10.30 -14.22
C GLU A 402 9.76 11.81 -14.11
N ASN A 403 9.94 12.39 -12.91
CA ASN A 403 9.81 13.82 -12.73
C ASN A 403 10.92 14.63 -13.39
N PHE A 404 12.12 14.05 -13.56
CA PHE A 404 13.15 14.63 -14.42
C PHE A 404 12.62 14.77 -15.86
N ALA A 405 12.12 13.68 -16.45
CA ALA A 405 11.56 13.70 -17.79
C ALA A 405 10.36 14.66 -17.94
N ALA A 406 9.45 14.68 -16.97
CA ALA A 406 8.31 15.60 -16.95
C ALA A 406 8.77 17.07 -16.92
N GLN A 407 9.80 17.39 -16.13
CA GLN A 407 10.36 18.74 -16.09
C GLN A 407 11.08 19.11 -17.39
N LEU A 408 11.76 18.18 -18.06
CA LEU A 408 12.33 18.45 -19.39
C LEU A 408 11.25 18.78 -20.41
N ALA A 409 10.13 18.05 -20.40
CA ALA A 409 9.00 18.32 -21.28
C ALA A 409 8.38 19.70 -21.00
N ALA A 410 8.27 20.10 -19.73
CA ALA A 410 7.66 21.36 -19.34
C ALA A 410 8.58 22.59 -19.50
N ARG A 411 9.87 22.44 -19.22
CA ARG A 411 10.86 23.53 -19.16
C ARG A 411 11.80 23.56 -20.37
N GLY A 412 11.73 22.55 -21.25
CA GLY A 412 12.60 22.40 -22.42
C GLY A 412 13.84 21.54 -22.13
N PHE A 413 14.18 20.67 -23.10
CA PHE A 413 15.27 19.69 -22.96
C PHE A 413 16.67 20.30 -22.87
N ASP A 414 16.89 21.51 -23.39
CA ASP A 414 18.18 22.21 -23.24
C ASP A 414 18.52 22.53 -21.78
N ASN A 415 17.54 22.48 -20.86
CA ASN A 415 17.73 22.70 -19.44
C ASN A 415 18.10 21.43 -18.65
N ALA A 416 18.44 20.32 -19.33
CA ALA A 416 18.66 19.02 -18.68
C ALA A 416 19.72 19.05 -17.56
N ALA A 417 20.84 19.74 -17.75
CA ALA A 417 21.86 19.86 -16.71
C ALA A 417 21.34 20.60 -15.46
N ALA A 418 20.67 21.74 -15.66
CA ALA A 418 20.13 22.54 -14.56
C ALA A 418 19.07 21.76 -13.77
N ILE A 419 18.12 21.13 -14.47
CA ILE A 419 17.06 20.34 -13.82
C ILE A 419 17.66 19.13 -13.08
N HIS A 420 18.65 18.46 -13.67
CA HIS A 420 19.33 17.35 -13.02
C HIS A 420 20.04 17.80 -11.73
N ASP A 421 20.74 18.93 -11.77
CA ASP A 421 21.43 19.48 -10.60
C ASP A 421 20.46 19.92 -9.50
N GLU A 422 19.31 20.51 -9.86
CA GLU A 422 18.23 20.83 -8.93
C GLU A 422 17.68 19.58 -8.23
N LEU A 423 17.37 18.52 -8.99
CA LEU A 423 16.88 17.25 -8.43
C LEU A 423 17.94 16.55 -7.59
N LYS A 424 19.21 16.62 -7.98
CA LYS A 424 20.34 16.10 -7.19
C LYS A 424 20.47 16.83 -5.86
N ALA A 425 20.31 18.15 -5.84
CA ALA A 425 20.30 18.94 -4.60
C ALA A 425 19.13 18.56 -3.67
N GLN A 426 18.02 18.06 -4.23
CA GLN A 426 16.88 17.51 -3.49
C GLN A 426 17.07 16.05 -3.04
N GLY A 427 18.22 15.44 -3.34
CA GLY A 427 18.55 14.06 -2.94
C GLY A 427 18.09 13.00 -3.93
N ALA A 428 18.00 13.32 -5.24
CA ALA A 428 17.82 12.32 -6.29
C ALA A 428 18.79 11.15 -6.11
N THR A 429 18.27 9.92 -6.20
CA THR A 429 19.07 8.69 -6.16
C THR A 429 19.16 7.98 -7.50
N PHE A 430 18.41 8.43 -8.52
CA PHE A 430 18.50 7.87 -9.86
C PHE A 430 19.86 8.20 -10.50
N LYS A 431 20.35 7.26 -11.31
CA LYS A 431 21.58 7.42 -12.08
C LYS A 431 21.23 7.30 -13.56
N LEU A 432 21.98 8.03 -14.39
CA LEU A 432 21.86 8.00 -15.84
C LEU A 432 23.21 7.56 -16.41
N GLU A 433 23.36 6.27 -16.67
CA GLU A 433 24.58 5.73 -17.27
C GLU A 433 24.61 6.00 -18.77
N PRO A 434 25.78 5.94 -19.45
CA PRO A 434 25.86 6.21 -20.88
C PRO A 434 24.90 5.36 -21.73
N HIS A 435 24.65 4.12 -21.33
CA HIS A 435 23.67 3.25 -21.98
C HIS A 435 22.23 3.78 -21.90
N ASP A 436 21.82 4.32 -20.74
CA ASP A 436 20.46 4.82 -20.50
C ASP A 436 20.21 6.09 -21.31
N ILE A 437 21.21 6.99 -21.32
CA ILE A 437 21.16 8.23 -22.10
C ILE A 437 21.13 7.92 -23.59
N ASN A 438 21.92 6.95 -24.06
CA ASN A 438 21.87 6.50 -25.45
C ASN A 438 20.49 5.98 -25.81
N SER A 439 19.95 5.07 -25.00
CA SER A 439 18.62 4.50 -25.23
C SER A 439 17.56 5.60 -25.33
N TRP A 440 17.56 6.56 -24.39
CA TRP A 440 16.65 7.70 -24.39
C TRP A 440 16.81 8.59 -25.63
N GLY A 441 18.05 9.00 -25.93
CA GLY A 441 18.34 9.85 -27.10
C GLY A 441 17.91 9.21 -28.42
N TYR A 442 18.09 7.90 -28.59
CA TYR A 442 17.64 7.18 -29.78
C TYR A 442 16.12 6.97 -29.83
N GLU A 443 15.43 6.81 -28.70
CA GLU A 443 13.95 6.82 -28.69
C GLU A 443 13.40 8.16 -29.16
N LEU A 444 14.00 9.27 -28.72
CA LEU A 444 13.62 10.61 -29.21
C LEU A 444 13.84 10.74 -30.73
N LEU A 445 14.95 10.21 -31.27
CA LEU A 445 15.18 10.20 -32.72
C LEU A 445 14.14 9.37 -33.47
N ARG A 446 13.77 8.18 -32.96
CA ARG A 446 12.71 7.35 -33.55
C ARG A 446 11.36 8.07 -33.53
N GLY A 447 11.10 8.86 -32.50
CA GLY A 447 9.91 9.72 -32.38
C GLY A 447 9.96 11.01 -33.20
N GLY A 448 11.02 11.27 -33.97
CA GLY A 448 11.16 12.51 -34.76
C GLY A 448 11.56 13.75 -33.95
N MET A 449 11.88 13.58 -32.66
CA MET A 449 12.25 14.64 -31.71
C MET A 449 13.77 14.90 -31.76
N ALA A 450 14.26 15.29 -32.94
CA ALA A 450 15.70 15.40 -33.20
C ALA A 450 16.39 16.47 -32.33
N ARG A 451 15.72 17.60 -32.04
CA ARG A 451 16.30 18.68 -31.22
C ARG A 451 16.41 18.28 -29.76
N GLU A 452 15.39 17.62 -29.23
CA GLU A 452 15.35 17.08 -27.87
C GLU A 452 16.39 15.97 -27.69
N SER A 453 16.56 15.11 -28.70
CA SER A 453 17.62 14.11 -28.72
C SER A 453 19.02 14.74 -28.63
N VAL A 454 19.29 15.79 -29.42
CA VAL A 454 20.55 16.55 -29.33
C VAL A 454 20.78 17.07 -27.91
N ALA A 455 19.76 17.61 -27.26
CA ALA A 455 19.88 18.13 -25.90
C ALA A 455 20.17 17.01 -24.87
N ILE A 456 19.50 15.85 -24.96
CA ILE A 456 19.77 14.68 -24.10
C ILE A 456 21.19 14.15 -24.31
N PHE A 457 21.64 13.98 -25.55
CA PHE A 457 23.00 13.52 -25.82
C PHE A 457 24.05 14.53 -25.36
N ARG A 458 23.80 15.84 -25.56
CA ARG A 458 24.67 16.90 -25.05
C ARG A 458 24.80 16.82 -23.54
N PHE A 459 23.68 16.70 -22.83
CA PHE A 459 23.67 16.46 -21.39
C PHE A 459 24.43 15.18 -21.01
N GLY A 460 24.28 14.10 -21.77
CA GLY A 460 25.06 12.88 -21.60
C GLY A 460 26.57 13.10 -21.68
N THR A 461 27.04 13.84 -22.68
CA THR A 461 28.48 14.17 -22.81
C THR A 461 29.00 15.05 -21.68
N GLN A 462 28.13 15.81 -21.01
CA GLN A 462 28.51 16.61 -19.83
C GLN A 462 28.63 15.72 -18.58
N LEU A 463 27.70 14.77 -18.39
CA LEU A 463 27.77 13.80 -17.30
C LEU A 463 28.94 12.82 -17.48
N HIS A 464 29.22 12.42 -18.73
CA HIS A 464 30.18 11.37 -19.07
C HIS A 464 31.18 11.85 -20.14
N PRO A 465 32.08 12.81 -19.82
CA PRO A 465 32.93 13.49 -20.81
C PRO A 465 34.02 12.63 -21.46
N LYS A 466 34.14 11.36 -21.05
CA LYS A 466 35.10 10.38 -21.58
C LYS A 466 34.44 9.27 -22.39
N ASP A 467 33.11 9.29 -22.53
CA ASP A 467 32.38 8.27 -23.30
C ASP A 467 32.35 8.63 -24.78
N ALA A 468 33.13 7.91 -25.60
CA ALA A 468 33.19 8.15 -27.04
C ALA A 468 31.85 7.91 -27.75
N ASN A 469 31.04 6.96 -27.28
CA ASN A 469 29.79 6.56 -27.91
C ASN A 469 28.71 7.66 -27.75
N LEU A 470 28.70 8.38 -26.63
CA LEU A 470 27.82 9.54 -26.43
C LEU A 470 28.15 10.69 -27.38
N TYR A 471 29.43 10.95 -27.66
CA TYR A 471 29.83 11.94 -28.67
C TYR A 471 29.44 11.50 -30.09
N ASP A 472 29.62 10.23 -30.42
CA ASP A 472 29.17 9.66 -31.70
C ASP A 472 27.65 9.83 -31.89
N SER A 473 26.89 9.47 -30.87
CA SER A 473 25.42 9.55 -30.89
C SER A 473 24.91 11.00 -30.88
N LEU A 474 25.59 11.91 -30.18
CA LEU A 474 25.34 13.35 -30.28
C LEU A 474 25.54 13.85 -31.73
N GLY A 475 26.63 13.41 -32.38
CA GLY A 475 26.90 13.73 -33.78
C GLY A 475 25.79 13.25 -34.71
N GLU A 476 25.29 12.03 -34.51
CA GLU A 476 24.16 11.51 -35.30
C GLU A 476 22.89 12.34 -35.10
N ALA A 477 22.54 12.64 -33.84
CA ALA A 477 21.37 13.46 -33.54
C ALA A 477 21.47 14.85 -34.16
N GLN A 478 22.66 15.47 -34.11
CA GLN A 478 22.93 16.77 -34.71
C GLN A 478 22.82 16.74 -36.23
N ALA A 479 23.35 15.71 -36.89
CA ALA A 479 23.21 15.54 -38.33
C ALA A 479 21.72 15.44 -38.73
N LYS A 480 20.93 14.67 -37.99
CA LYS A 480 19.46 14.56 -38.19
C LYS A 480 18.73 15.87 -37.89
N ALA A 481 19.21 16.67 -36.95
CA ALA A 481 18.69 18.00 -36.64
C ALA A 481 19.16 19.11 -37.62
N GLY A 482 19.93 18.76 -38.66
CA GLY A 482 20.48 19.73 -39.63
C GLY A 482 21.70 20.52 -39.14
N GLN A 483 22.28 20.16 -38.00
CA GLN A 483 23.43 20.82 -37.37
C GLN A 483 24.75 20.20 -37.84
N ARG A 484 25.03 20.29 -39.15
CA ARG A 484 26.14 19.58 -39.81
C ARG A 484 27.51 19.81 -39.17
N GLU A 485 27.91 21.07 -38.95
CA GLU A 485 29.24 21.38 -38.43
C GLU A 485 29.43 20.85 -37.00
N ALA A 486 28.41 21.03 -36.15
CA ALA A 486 28.43 20.48 -34.79
C ALA A 486 28.52 18.94 -34.79
N ALA A 487 27.86 18.28 -35.75
CA ALA A 487 27.94 16.83 -35.90
C ALA A 487 29.37 16.37 -36.23
N ILE A 488 30.04 17.05 -37.16
CA ILE A 488 31.43 16.78 -37.54
C ILE A 488 32.36 16.91 -36.32
N ASP A 489 32.20 17.96 -35.52
CA ASP A 489 33.01 18.18 -34.32
C ASP A 489 32.84 17.05 -33.30
N ASN A 490 31.60 16.59 -33.09
CA ASN A 490 31.33 15.50 -32.14
C ASN A 490 31.82 14.13 -32.65
N TYR A 491 31.75 13.83 -33.94
CA TYR A 491 32.37 12.63 -34.50
C TYR A 491 33.89 12.63 -34.36
N ARG A 492 34.55 13.79 -34.57
CA ARG A 492 35.99 13.94 -34.31
C ARG A 492 36.32 13.74 -32.84
N ARG A 493 35.51 14.28 -31.94
CA ARG A 493 35.67 14.07 -30.49
C ARG A 493 35.54 12.60 -30.10
N SER A 494 34.57 11.90 -30.69
CA SER A 494 34.41 10.44 -30.53
C SER A 494 35.66 9.68 -30.97
N LEU A 495 36.23 9.99 -32.14
CA LEU A 495 37.47 9.37 -32.64
C LEU A 495 38.70 9.69 -31.78
N ALA A 496 38.78 10.90 -31.21
CA ALA A 496 39.85 11.26 -30.30
C ALA A 496 39.82 10.43 -29.01
N LEU A 497 38.62 10.06 -28.53
CA LEU A 497 38.43 9.21 -27.35
C LEU A 497 38.53 7.71 -27.68
N ASN A 498 38.08 7.31 -28.87
CA ASN A 498 38.13 5.95 -29.39
C ASN A 498 38.53 5.96 -30.88
N PRO A 499 39.83 5.83 -31.19
CA PRO A 499 40.33 5.82 -32.58
C PRO A 499 39.80 4.66 -33.45
N LYS A 500 39.15 3.65 -32.84
CA LYS A 500 38.58 2.49 -33.55
C LYS A 500 37.07 2.65 -33.84
N ASN A 501 36.47 3.81 -33.58
CA ASN A 501 35.05 4.03 -33.88
C ASN A 501 34.80 4.12 -35.40
N ALA A 502 34.50 2.97 -36.02
CA ALA A 502 34.23 2.88 -37.46
C ALA A 502 33.01 3.70 -37.90
N ASN A 503 31.95 3.77 -37.07
CA ASN A 503 30.75 4.56 -37.39
C ASN A 503 31.11 6.05 -37.53
N ALA A 504 31.89 6.62 -36.59
CA ALA A 504 32.31 8.01 -36.67
C ALA A 504 33.11 8.32 -37.96
N VAL A 505 33.99 7.40 -38.40
CA VAL A 505 34.72 7.53 -39.69
C VAL A 505 33.76 7.55 -40.87
N GLU A 506 32.81 6.63 -40.91
CA GLU A 506 31.82 6.55 -41.99
C GLU A 506 30.92 7.78 -42.04
N ARG A 507 30.47 8.27 -40.89
CA ARG A 507 29.62 9.46 -40.79
C ARG A 507 30.36 10.74 -41.19
N LEU A 508 31.62 10.91 -40.79
CA LEU A 508 32.45 12.03 -41.26
C LEU A 508 32.60 12.00 -42.78
N LYS A 509 32.90 10.84 -43.36
CA LYS A 509 32.97 10.67 -44.82
C LYS A 509 31.66 11.03 -45.51
N ALA A 510 30.52 10.56 -44.98
CA ALA A 510 29.19 10.89 -45.52
C ALA A 510 28.86 12.39 -45.42
N LEU A 511 29.37 13.07 -44.38
CA LEU A 511 29.30 14.51 -44.20
C LEU A 511 30.43 15.27 -44.91
N GLY A 512 31.20 14.64 -45.81
CA GLY A 512 32.25 15.29 -46.58
C GLY A 512 33.41 15.87 -45.76
N ALA A 513 33.63 15.36 -44.54
CA ALA A 513 34.70 15.79 -43.65
C ALA A 513 35.76 14.67 -43.49
N PRO A 514 37.06 15.01 -43.44
CA PRO A 514 38.11 14.03 -43.16
C PRO A 514 38.04 13.51 -41.71
N ALA A 515 38.41 12.24 -41.53
CA ALA A 515 38.42 11.58 -40.22
C ALA A 515 39.57 12.05 -39.30
N ALA A 516 40.59 12.71 -39.85
CA ALA A 516 41.63 13.42 -39.11
C ALA A 516 41.42 14.95 -39.26
N PRO A 517 41.75 15.76 -38.24
CA PRO A 517 41.72 17.22 -38.35
C PRO A 517 42.63 17.75 -39.46
#